data_AF-A0A9Q4KRW0-F1
#
_entry.id   AF-A0A9Q4KRW0-F1
#
_cell.length_a   1.000
_cell.length_b   1.000
_cell.length_c   1.000
_cell.angle_alpha   90.00
_cell.angle_beta   90.00
_cell.angle_gamma   90.00
#
_symmetry.space_group_name_H-M   'P 1'
#
loop_
_entity.id
_entity.type
_entity.pdbx_description
1 polymer ?
#
loop_
_entity_poly.entity_id
_entity_poly.type
_entity_poly.pdbx_seq_one_letter_code
_entity_poly.pdbx_strand_id
1 'polypeptide(L)'
;MGGEIFQAQVIRNFFETITGPDRNMTRIFMCVVSTAKLRMEPPERITFLVDQIKKSKQKRELSIDIIDYMCEAAIDIDITSVMTAFGAQEVAGIADDIGDISFSSL
;
A
#
# COMPACT_ATOMS: atom_id res chain seq x y z
N MET A 1 6.35 16.58 -3.71
CA MET A 1 6.82 16.70 -2.32
C MET A 1 5.77 16.27 -1.30
N GLY A 2 4.74 17.05 -0.92
CA GLY A 2 3.78 16.61 0.12
C GLY A 2 2.91 15.39 -0.23
N GLY A 3 2.50 15.26 -1.49
CA GLY A 3 1.63 14.16 -1.95
C GLY A 3 2.30 12.78 -1.96
N GLU A 4 3.58 12.71 -2.32
CA GLU A 4 4.35 11.46 -2.37
C GLU A 4 4.60 10.89 -0.97
N ILE A 5 4.86 11.76 0.01
CA ILE A 5 5.04 11.37 1.41
C ILE A 5 3.73 10.78 1.95
N PHE A 6 2.61 11.45 1.70
CA PHE A 6 1.29 10.96 2.13
C PHE A 6 0.93 9.65 1.42
N GLN A 7 1.24 9.51 0.12
CA GLN A 7 1.08 8.25 -0.60
C GLN A 7 1.89 7.13 0.03
N ALA A 8 3.17 7.37 0.37
CA ALA A 8 4.02 6.40 1.05
C ALA A 8 3.46 5.99 2.42
N GLN A 9 2.92 6.93 3.21
CA GLN A 9 2.24 6.63 4.47
C GLN A 9 1.02 5.73 4.27
N VAL A 10 0.20 6.01 3.26
CA VAL A 10 -1.00 5.23 2.96
C VAL A 10 -0.65 3.80 2.54
N ILE A 11 0.39 3.65 1.71
CA ILE A 11 0.87 2.33 1.26
C ILE A 11 1.47 1.55 2.44
N ARG A 12 2.29 2.17 3.29
CA ARG A 12 2.81 1.53 4.49
C ARG A 12 1.68 1.03 5.40
N ASN A 13 0.70 1.90 5.68
CA ASN A 13 -0.47 1.54 6.49
C ASN A 13 -1.26 0.36 5.88
N PHE A 14 -1.34 0.26 4.55
CA PHE A 14 -1.97 -0.88 3.89
C PHE A 14 -1.22 -2.18 4.20
N PHE A 15 0.11 -2.20 4.00
CA PHE A 15 0.92 -3.39 4.26
C PHE A 15 0.86 -3.81 5.73
N GLU A 16 1.00 -2.88 6.67
CA GLU A 16 0.84 -3.15 8.11
C GLU A 16 -0.55 -3.71 8.46
N THR A 17 -1.60 -3.29 7.74
CA THR A 17 -2.97 -3.79 7.97
C THR A 17 -3.18 -5.21 7.46
N ILE A 18 -2.54 -5.61 6.36
CA ILE A 18 -2.72 -6.95 5.80
C ILE A 18 -1.80 -8.00 6.46
N THR A 19 -0.65 -7.58 6.98
CA THR A 19 0.30 -8.43 7.72
C THR A 19 0.02 -8.46 9.23
N GLY A 20 -0.70 -7.47 9.75
CA GLY A 20 -1.08 -7.38 11.15
C GLY A 20 -2.12 -8.42 11.61
N PRO A 21 -2.26 -8.61 12.93
CA PRO A 21 -3.20 -9.58 13.51
C PRO A 21 -4.68 -9.20 13.31
N ASP A 22 -4.99 -7.92 13.06
CA ASP A 22 -6.34 -7.41 12.83
C ASP A 22 -6.48 -6.91 11.37
N ARG A 23 -6.85 -7.81 10.46
CA ARG A 23 -7.11 -7.49 9.05
C ARG A 23 -8.41 -6.71 8.90
N ASN A 24 -8.35 -5.41 9.16
CA ASN A 24 -9.51 -4.54 9.09
C ASN A 24 -9.82 -4.12 7.65
N MET A 25 -10.86 -4.72 7.06
CA MET A 25 -11.26 -4.47 5.66
C MET A 25 -11.64 -3.01 5.39
N THR A 26 -12.14 -2.27 6.38
CA THR A 26 -12.45 -0.84 6.24
C THR A 26 -11.17 -0.02 6.10
N ARG A 27 -10.11 -0.38 6.84
CA ARG A 27 -8.80 0.28 6.73
C ARG A 27 -8.14 -0.04 5.39
N ILE A 28 -8.19 -1.29 4.95
CA ILE A 28 -7.74 -1.72 3.61
C ILE A 28 -8.46 -0.90 2.52
N PHE A 29 -9.79 -0.78 2.63
CA PHE A 29 -10.59 0.04 1.71
C PHE A 29 -10.12 1.50 1.67
N MET A 30 -9.96 2.13 2.84
CA MET A 30 -9.51 3.51 2.92
C MET A 30 -8.14 3.70 2.28
N CYS A 31 -7.19 2.78 2.51
CA CYS A 31 -5.87 2.86 1.91
C CYS A 31 -5.93 2.78 0.38
N VAL A 32 -6.60 1.76 -0.18
CA VAL A 32 -6.67 1.55 -1.63
C VAL A 32 -7.33 2.74 -2.34
N VAL A 33 -8.46 3.23 -1.81
CA VAL A 33 -9.17 4.38 -2.41
C VAL A 33 -8.34 5.66 -2.28
N SER A 34 -7.64 5.86 -1.17
CA SER A 34 -6.76 7.03 -0.99
C SER A 34 -5.60 6.99 -1.99
N THR A 35 -4.94 5.84 -2.16
CA THR A 35 -3.87 5.67 -3.16
C THR A 35 -4.39 5.92 -4.58
N ALA A 36 -5.56 5.38 -4.95
CA ALA A 36 -6.16 5.61 -6.27
C ALA A 36 -6.52 7.08 -6.53
N LYS A 37 -6.98 7.80 -5.52
CA LYS A 37 -7.22 9.24 -5.65
C LYS A 37 -5.92 10.04 -5.79
N LEU A 38 -4.86 9.67 -5.05
CA LEU A 38 -3.56 10.33 -5.14
C LEU A 38 -2.89 10.14 -6.50
N ARG A 39 -3.07 8.96 -7.10
CA ARG A 39 -2.61 8.63 -8.46
C ARG A 39 -3.51 9.21 -9.57
N MET A 40 -4.59 9.89 -9.21
CA MET A 40 -5.59 10.41 -10.16
C MET A 40 -6.12 9.34 -11.12
N GLU A 41 -6.36 8.14 -10.59
CA GLU A 41 -6.92 7.03 -11.37
C GLU A 41 -8.30 7.37 -11.93
N PRO A 42 -8.65 6.88 -13.13
CA PRO A 42 -9.95 7.11 -13.72
C PRO A 42 -11.06 6.45 -12.88
N PRO A 43 -12.29 7.02 -12.89
CA PRO A 43 -13.39 6.57 -12.03
C PRO A 43 -13.78 5.10 -12.25
N GLU A 44 -13.57 4.57 -13.46
CA GLU A 44 -13.79 3.16 -13.79
C GLU A 44 -12.84 2.25 -13.00
N ARG A 45 -11.55 2.63 -12.90
CA ARG A 45 -10.53 1.88 -12.15
C ARG A 45 -10.82 1.90 -10.66
N ILE A 46 -11.21 3.06 -10.11
CA ILE A 46 -11.62 3.19 -8.71
C ILE A 46 -12.82 2.28 -8.43
N THR A 47 -13.82 2.27 -9.31
CA THR A 47 -15.02 1.42 -9.17
C THR A 47 -14.66 -0.07 -9.19
N PHE A 48 -13.74 -0.48 -10.06
CA PHE A 48 -13.22 -1.84 -10.11
C PHE A 48 -12.55 -2.24 -8.80
N LEU A 49 -11.64 -1.41 -8.27
CA LEU A 49 -10.95 -1.67 -7.00
C LEU A 49 -11.95 -1.79 -5.83
N VAL A 50 -12.96 -0.91 -5.79
CA VAL A 50 -14.03 -0.97 -4.78
C VAL A 50 -14.84 -2.27 -4.87
N ASP A 51 -15.15 -2.73 -6.07
CA ASP A 51 -15.86 -4.00 -6.29
C ASP A 51 -15.03 -5.21 -5.83
N GLN A 52 -13.73 -5.21 -6.13
CA GLN A 52 -12.79 -6.24 -5.67
C GLN A 52 -12.70 -6.29 -4.14
N ILE A 53 -12.70 -5.14 -3.47
CA ILE A 53 -12.71 -5.09 -2.00
C ILE A 53 -14.03 -5.60 -1.43
N LYS A 54 -15.18 -5.30 -2.06
CA LYS A 54 -16.47 -5.85 -1.66
C LYS A 54 -16.49 -7.38 -1.78
N LYS A 55 -15.98 -7.93 -2.89
CA LYS A 55 -15.82 -9.38 -3.08
C LYS A 55 -14.87 -9.97 -2.04
N SER A 56 -13.77 -9.28 -1.75
CA SER A 56 -12.80 -9.68 -0.73
C SER A 56 -13.44 -9.77 0.67
N LYS A 57 -14.32 -8.81 1.00
CA LYS A 57 -15.08 -8.82 2.25
C LYS A 57 -16.05 -10.01 2.34
N GLN A 58 -16.66 -10.40 1.23
CA GLN A 58 -17.57 -11.56 1.20
C GLN A 58 -16.81 -12.89 1.31
N LYS A 59 -15.68 -13.02 0.62
CA LYS A 59 -14.86 -14.24 0.60
C LYS A 59 -13.95 -14.38 1.82
N ARG A 60 -13.74 -13.30 2.58
CA ARG A 60 -12.74 -13.18 3.67
C ARG A 60 -11.29 -13.37 3.20
N GLU A 61 -11.06 -13.17 1.90
CA GLU A 61 -9.76 -13.30 1.25
C GLU A 61 -9.51 -12.03 0.45
N LEU A 62 -8.31 -11.47 0.54
CA LEU A 62 -7.96 -10.27 -0.21
C LEU A 62 -7.70 -10.64 -1.67
N SER A 63 -8.35 -9.92 -2.61
CA SER A 63 -8.11 -10.14 -4.03
C SER A 63 -6.67 -9.80 -4.40
N ILE A 64 -6.06 -10.65 -5.24
CA ILE A 64 -4.72 -10.45 -5.79
C ILE A 64 -4.64 -9.11 -6.54
N ASP A 65 -5.72 -8.73 -7.25
CA ASP A 65 -5.82 -7.44 -7.95
C ASP A 65 -5.55 -6.23 -7.05
N ILE A 66 -5.93 -6.31 -5.77
CA ILE A 66 -5.72 -5.23 -4.80
C ILE A 66 -4.27 -5.20 -4.32
N ILE A 67 -3.65 -6.36 -4.15
CA ILE A 67 -2.25 -6.49 -3.74
C ILE A 67 -1.36 -5.98 -4.87
N ASP A 68 -1.59 -6.44 -6.10
CA ASP A 68 -0.82 -6.03 -7.28
C ASP A 68 -0.89 -4.52 -7.49
N TYR A 69 -2.08 -3.93 -7.40
CA TYR A 69 -2.27 -2.49 -7.52
C TYR A 69 -1.48 -1.69 -6.46
N MET A 70 -1.48 -2.17 -5.21
CA MET A 70 -0.76 -1.50 -4.13
C MET A 70 0.75 -1.68 -4.23
N CYS A 71 1.23 -2.82 -4.73
CA CYS A 71 2.63 -3.07 -5.03
C CYS A 71 3.12 -2.18 -6.19
N GLU A 72 2.37 -2.09 -7.28
CA GLU A 72 2.67 -1.18 -8.40
C GLU A 72 2.74 0.27 -7.91
N ALA A 73 1.77 0.68 -7.08
CA ALA A 73 1.77 2.00 -6.48
C ALA A 73 2.95 2.26 -5.55
N ALA A 74 3.54 1.22 -4.95
CA ALA A 74 4.71 1.32 -4.09
C ALA A 74 6.02 1.41 -4.90
N ILE A 75 6.11 0.70 -6.02
CA ILE A 75 7.28 0.71 -6.92
C ILE A 75 7.48 2.11 -7.52
N ASP A 76 6.39 2.80 -7.85
CA ASP A 76 6.44 4.14 -8.43
C ASP A 76 6.82 5.25 -7.44
N ILE A 77 6.95 4.96 -6.14
CA ILE A 77 7.31 5.96 -5.14
C ILE A 77 8.82 6.22 -5.18
N ASP A 78 9.19 7.50 -5.32
CA ASP A 78 10.58 7.93 -5.20
C ASP A 78 11.08 7.74 -3.75
N ILE A 79 11.83 6.66 -3.55
CA ILE A 79 12.39 6.24 -2.26
C ILE A 79 13.25 7.36 -1.65
N THR A 80 13.98 8.12 -2.47
CA THR A 80 14.89 9.19 -2.02
C THR A 80 14.13 10.34 -1.35
N SER A 81 13.00 10.75 -1.93
CA SER A 81 12.12 11.78 -1.41
C SER A 81 11.41 11.35 -0.12
N VAL A 82 11.05 10.07 -0.03
CA VAL A 82 10.46 9.46 1.18
C VAL A 82 11.49 9.34 2.31
N MET A 83 12.71 8.86 2.02
CA MET A 83 13.79 8.75 3.01
C MET A 83 14.18 10.10 3.63
N THR A 84 14.15 11.17 2.82
CA THR A 84 14.45 12.53 3.29
C THR A 84 13.34 13.10 4.17
N ALA A 85 12.07 12.77 3.87
CA ALA A 85 10.91 13.32 4.56
C ALA A 85 10.53 12.59 5.86
N PHE A 86 10.79 11.29 5.95
CA PHE A 86 10.52 10.48 7.15
C PHE A 86 11.68 10.52 8.17
N GLY A 87 12.73 11.28 7.90
CA GLY A 87 13.93 11.33 8.72
C GLY A 87 14.76 10.06 8.55
N ALA A 88 16.03 10.22 8.19
CA ALA A 88 16.96 9.14 7.85
C ALA A 88 17.19 8.09 8.96
N GLN A 89 16.60 8.23 10.16
CA GLN A 89 16.77 7.29 11.27
C GLN A 89 15.63 6.27 11.43
N GLU A 90 14.40 6.53 10.97
CA GLU A 90 13.31 5.54 11.11
C GLU A 90 13.27 4.52 9.97
N VAL A 91 13.90 4.84 8.82
CA VAL A 91 13.85 4.00 7.61
C VAL A 91 15.02 3.02 7.50
N ALA A 92 16.11 3.20 8.24
CA ALA A 92 17.17 2.17 8.29
C ALA A 92 16.61 0.81 8.74
N GLY A 93 15.58 0.79 9.59
CA GLY A 93 14.86 -0.44 9.94
C GLY A 93 13.87 -0.91 8.86
N ILE A 94 13.20 0.01 8.16
CA ILE A 94 12.17 -0.34 7.15
C ILE A 94 12.81 -0.81 5.83
N ALA A 95 13.97 -0.28 5.46
CA ALA A 95 14.73 -0.74 4.30
C ALA A 95 15.40 -2.10 4.58
N ASP A 96 15.82 -2.38 5.83
CA ASP A 96 16.24 -3.72 6.26
C ASP A 96 15.05 -4.69 6.20
N ASP A 97 13.86 -4.34 6.73
CA ASP A 97 12.66 -5.19 6.65
C ASP A 97 12.19 -5.40 5.20
N ILE A 98 12.20 -4.38 4.33
CA ILE A 98 11.79 -4.52 2.92
C ILE A 98 12.86 -5.24 2.08
N GLY A 99 14.14 -5.05 2.40
CA GLY A 99 15.26 -5.76 1.78
C GLY A 99 15.31 -7.24 2.16
N ASP A 100 14.94 -7.58 3.40
CA ASP A 100 14.92 -8.96 3.91
C ASP A 100 13.70 -9.75 3.39
N ILE A 101 12.64 -9.07 2.92
CA ILE A 101 11.53 -9.72 2.19
C ILE A 101 11.97 -10.27 0.82
N SER A 102 13.13 -9.84 0.27
CA SER A 102 13.52 -10.18 -1.11
C SER A 102 14.60 -11.25 -1.30
N PHE A 103 15.20 -11.86 -0.26
CA PHE A 103 16.22 -12.90 -0.49
C PHE A 103 16.26 -14.10 0.45
N SER A 104 15.37 -14.22 1.43
CA SER A 104 15.33 -15.40 2.32
C SER A 104 14.10 -16.28 2.08
N SER A 105 14.00 -16.86 0.88
CA SER A 105 13.23 -18.08 0.60
C SER A 105 13.63 -18.65 -0.78
N LEU A 106 14.83 -19.21 -0.85
CA LEU A 106 15.17 -20.28 -1.80
C LEU A 106 15.84 -21.44 -1.05
#